data_AF-A0A371CVC1-F1
#
_entry.id   AF-A0A371CVC1-F1
#
_cell.length_a   1.000
_cell.length_b   1.000
_cell.length_c   1.000
_cell.angle_alpha   90.00
_cell.angle_beta   90.00
_cell.angle_gamma   90.00
#
_symmetry.space_group_name_H-M   'P 1'
#
loop_
_entity.id
_entity.type
_entity.pdbx_description
1 polymer ?
#
loop_
_entity_poly.entity_id
_entity_poly.type
_entity_poly.pdbx_seq_one_letter_code
_entity_poly.pdbx_strand_id
1 'polypeptide(L)'
;MRLQSDHLLARDSRTACEWQSFTNDQEKFAETFPDVMGRLALLGVDQSTLIDCSEVIPIAPPLPASSRPHFPAGKTHADIEQACADTPFPTFPTDPGPATKVAPV
;
A
#
# COMPACT_ATOMS: atom_id res chain seq x y z
N MET A 1 -13.82 4.42 7.00
CA MET A 1 -13.36 5.83 7.03
C MET A 1 -12.41 6.03 5.85
N ARG A 2 -12.34 7.23 5.26
CA ARG A 2 -11.32 7.61 4.27
C ARG A 2 -10.91 9.05 4.57
N LEU A 3 -9.62 9.31 4.76
CA LEU A 3 -9.11 10.66 4.96
C LEU A 3 -9.14 11.44 3.64
N GLN A 4 -9.36 12.76 3.72
CA GLN A 4 -9.38 13.61 2.53
C GLN A 4 -8.00 13.63 1.83
N SER A 5 -6.91 13.62 2.60
CA SER A 5 -5.54 13.54 2.08
C SER A 5 -5.36 12.34 1.17
N ASP A 6 -5.74 11.15 1.62
CA ASP A 6 -5.54 9.89 0.90
C ASP A 6 -6.42 9.85 -0.36
N HIS A 7 -7.65 10.38 -0.25
CA HIS A 7 -8.55 10.50 -1.40
C HIS A 7 -7.93 11.35 -2.52
N LEU A 8 -7.32 12.49 -2.15
CA LEU A 8 -6.69 13.41 -3.11
C LEU A 8 -5.37 12.85 -3.64
N LEU A 9 -4.51 12.30 -2.78
CA LEU A 9 -3.22 11.71 -3.19
C LEU A 9 -3.41 10.55 -4.19
N ALA A 10 -4.45 9.74 -4.02
CA ALA A 10 -4.76 8.66 -4.96
C ALA A 10 -5.27 9.15 -6.33
N ARG A 11 -5.59 10.44 -6.49
CA ARG A 11 -6.19 11.03 -7.71
C ARG A 11 -5.39 12.17 -8.32
N ASP A 12 -4.47 12.77 -7.58
CA ASP A 12 -3.66 13.86 -8.08
C ASP A 12 -2.70 13.37 -9.17
N SER A 13 -2.63 14.08 -10.29
CA SER A 13 -1.74 13.75 -11.42
C SER A 13 -0.28 13.53 -11.05
N ARG A 14 0.20 14.11 -9.94
CA ARG A 14 1.58 13.98 -9.46
C ARG A 14 1.84 12.67 -8.72
N THR A 15 0.80 12.02 -8.19
CA THR A 15 0.94 10.88 -7.26
C THR A 15 0.09 9.67 -7.62
N ALA A 16 -0.93 9.81 -8.47
CA ALA A 16 -1.89 8.76 -8.77
C ALA A 16 -1.25 7.51 -9.39
N CYS A 17 -0.27 7.67 -10.28
CA CYS A 17 0.42 6.52 -10.87
C CYS A 17 1.29 5.77 -9.87
N GLU A 18 1.99 6.48 -8.99
CA GLU A 18 2.76 5.85 -7.91
C GLU A 18 1.82 5.15 -6.92
N TRP A 19 0.70 5.78 -6.56
CA TRP A 19 -0.35 5.16 -5.74
C TRP A 19 -0.86 3.85 -6.37
N GLN A 20 -1.16 3.85 -7.67
CA GLN A 20 -1.64 2.67 -8.38
C GLN A 20 -0.55 1.58 -8.50
N SER A 21 0.72 1.96 -8.60
CA SER A 21 1.82 1.02 -8.82
C SER A 21 1.97 -0.02 -7.71
N PHE A 22 1.57 0.29 -6.48
CA PHE A 22 1.62 -0.65 -5.36
C PHE A 22 0.48 -1.68 -5.34
N THR A 23 -0.54 -1.54 -6.19
CA THR A 23 -1.77 -2.36 -6.09
C THR A 23 -1.55 -3.84 -6.39
N ASN A 24 -0.53 -4.21 -7.16
CA ASN A 24 -0.20 -5.59 -7.49
C ASN A 24 1.31 -5.88 -7.39
N ASP A 25 2.04 -5.08 -6.63
CA ASP A 25 3.50 -5.17 -6.53
C ASP A 25 3.94 -5.21 -5.06
N GLN A 26 3.88 -6.41 -4.50
CA GLN A 26 4.25 -6.65 -3.11
C GLN A 26 5.75 -6.46 -2.87
N GLU A 27 6.59 -6.78 -3.87
CA GLU A 27 8.04 -6.62 -3.79
C GLU A 27 8.39 -5.14 -3.70
N LYS A 28 7.85 -4.32 -4.61
CA LYS A 28 8.02 -2.87 -4.58
C LYS A 28 7.59 -2.28 -3.23
N PHE A 29 6.45 -2.69 -2.68
CA PHE A 29 6.01 -2.20 -1.38
C PHE A 29 6.95 -2.63 -0.25
N ALA A 30 7.36 -3.91 -0.24
CA ALA A 30 8.24 -4.48 0.77
C ALA A 30 9.65 -3.87 0.76
N GLU A 31 10.10 -3.32 -0.37
CA GLU A 31 11.36 -2.57 -0.47
C GLU A 31 11.19 -1.08 -0.14
N THR A 32 10.16 -0.44 -0.71
CA THR A 32 9.98 1.02 -0.60
C THR A 32 9.60 1.46 0.80
N PHE A 33 8.70 0.72 1.47
CA PHE A 33 8.23 1.09 2.79
C PHE A 33 9.35 1.12 3.85
N PRO A 34 10.18 0.07 4.03
CA PRO A 34 11.28 0.12 5.00
C PRO A 34 12.36 1.15 4.65
N ASP A 35 12.67 1.38 3.37
CA ASP A 35 13.61 2.46 2.97
C ASP A 35 13.11 3.83 3.42
N VAL A 36 11.85 4.17 3.12
CA VAL A 36 11.27 5.46 3.50
C VAL A 36 11.13 5.58 5.02
N MET A 37 10.74 4.51 5.72
CA MET A 37 10.69 4.50 7.18
C MET A 37 12.06 4.65 7.82
N GLY A 38 13.11 4.05 7.24
CA GLY A 38 14.49 4.23 7.68
C GLY A 38 14.93 5.69 7.55
N ARG A 39 14.64 6.33 6.43
CA ARG A 39 14.93 7.78 6.23
C ARG A 39 14.14 8.66 7.20
N LEU A 40 12.86 8.35 7.42
CA LEU A 40 12.01 9.07 8.37
C LEU A 40 12.56 8.98 9.80
N ALA A 41 13.04 7.81 10.21
CA ALA A 41 13.62 7.59 11.54
C ALA A 41 14.93 8.38 11.77
N LEU A 42 15.58 8.84 10.70
CA LEU A 42 16.85 9.59 10.75
C LEU A 42 16.65 11.11 10.62
N LEU A 43 15.42 11.61 10.53
CA LEU A 43 15.18 13.05 10.42
C LEU A 43 15.76 13.80 11.65
N GLY A 44 16.70 14.70 11.37
CA GLY A 44 17.34 15.53 12.41
C GLY A 44 18.49 14.85 13.14
N VAL A 45 18.95 13.67 12.70
CA VAL A 45 20.06 12.92 13.30
C VAL A 45 21.11 12.60 12.24
N ASP A 46 22.39 12.66 12.61
CA ASP A 46 23.48 12.17 11.77
C ASP A 46 23.61 10.65 11.96
N GLN A 47 23.21 9.89 10.94
CA GLN A 47 23.25 8.42 10.94
C GLN A 47 24.65 7.87 11.28
N SER A 48 25.73 8.58 10.93
CA SER A 48 27.10 8.13 11.21
C SER A 48 27.43 8.09 12.70
N THR A 49 26.61 8.74 13.53
CA THR A 49 26.73 8.77 14.99
C THR A 49 25.87 7.71 15.68
N LEU A 50 25.10 6.94 14.92
CA LEU A 50 24.21 5.90 15.43
C LEU A 50 24.84 4.52 15.35
N ILE A 51 24.39 3.64 16.25
CA ILE A 51 24.68 2.20 16.21
C ILE A 51 23.53 1.54 15.44
N ASP A 52 23.86 0.69 14.47
CA ASP A 52 22.88 -0.16 13.81
C ASP A 52 22.48 -1.29 14.76
N CYS A 53 21.23 -1.24 15.20
CA CYS A 53 20.60 -2.25 16.07
C CYS A 53 19.49 -3.01 15.33
N SER A 54 19.49 -3.01 13.99
CA SER A 54 18.42 -3.63 13.21
C SER A 54 18.30 -5.14 13.43
N GLU A 55 19.37 -5.79 13.92
CA GLU A 55 19.43 -7.22 14.20
C GLU A 55 18.50 -7.68 15.33
N VAL A 56 18.09 -6.78 16.24
CA VAL A 56 17.14 -7.12 17.31
C VAL A 56 15.68 -6.94 16.89
N ILE A 57 15.42 -6.44 15.68
CA ILE A 57 14.07 -6.31 15.14
C ILE A 57 13.55 -7.70 14.78
N PRO A 58 12.37 -8.11 15.28
CA PRO A 58 11.78 -9.40 14.92
C PRO A 58 11.57 -9.55 13.41
N ILE A 59 11.82 -10.75 12.89
CA ILE A 59 11.54 -11.09 11.49
C ILE A 59 10.04 -10.99 11.24
N ALA A 60 9.64 -10.24 10.21
CA ALA A 60 8.24 -10.11 9.83
C ALA A 60 7.68 -11.48 9.38
N PRO A 61 6.46 -11.85 9.81
CA PRO A 61 5.83 -13.07 9.33
C PRO A 61 5.56 -12.97 7.82
N PRO A 62 5.69 -14.08 7.06
CA PRO A 62 5.38 -14.06 5.64
C PRO A 62 3.89 -13.81 5.44
N LEU A 63 3.54 -13.21 4.30
CA LEU A 63 2.15 -13.16 3.88
C LEU A 63 1.61 -14.59 3.69
N PRO A 64 0.34 -14.86 4.05
CA PRO A 64 -0.30 -16.11 3.70
C PRO A 64 -0.20 -16.38 2.19
N ALA A 65 0.04 -17.64 1.79
CA ALA A 65 0.17 -18.01 0.38
C ALA A 65 -1.09 -17.71 -0.46
N SER A 66 -2.25 -17.54 0.18
CA SER A 66 -3.51 -17.15 -0.45
C SER A 66 -3.65 -15.64 -0.66
N SER A 67 -2.75 -14.83 -0.08
CA SER A 67 -2.80 -13.37 -0.18
C SER A 67 -2.46 -12.93 -1.60
N ARG A 68 -3.41 -12.24 -2.22
CA ARG A 68 -3.30 -11.60 -3.52
C ARG A 68 -4.25 -10.43 -3.54
N PRO A 69 -4.00 -9.36 -4.31
CA PRO A 69 -4.95 -8.27 -4.42
C PRO A 69 -6.31 -8.77 -4.92
N HIS A 70 -7.38 -8.26 -4.30
CA HIS A 70 -8.76 -8.62 -4.61
C HIS A 70 -9.67 -7.42 -4.34
N PHE A 71 -10.81 -7.36 -5.02
CA PHE A 71 -11.87 -6.43 -4.66
C PHE A 71 -12.72 -7.04 -3.53
N PRO A 72 -13.10 -6.25 -2.51
CA PRO A 72 -14.05 -6.70 -1.50
C PRO A 72 -15.39 -7.12 -2.13
N ALA A 73 -16.12 -8.02 -1.46
CA ALA A 73 -17.42 -8.47 -1.91
C ALA A 73 -18.37 -7.30 -2.19
N GLY A 74 -19.07 -7.34 -3.33
CA GLY A 74 -19.91 -6.24 -3.80
C GLY A 74 -19.17 -5.06 -4.43
N LYS A 75 -17.85 -5.15 -4.62
CA LYS A 75 -17.04 -4.20 -5.39
C LYS A 75 -16.43 -4.85 -6.62
N THR A 76 -16.33 -4.07 -7.69
CA THR A 76 -15.81 -4.51 -8.98
C THR A 76 -14.88 -3.45 -9.55
N HIS A 77 -14.29 -3.75 -10.71
CA HIS A 77 -13.50 -2.78 -11.45
C HIS A 77 -14.31 -1.51 -11.80
N ALA A 78 -15.63 -1.61 -11.96
CA ALA A 78 -16.50 -0.46 -12.22
C ALA A 78 -16.59 0.54 -11.04
N ASP A 79 -16.18 0.14 -9.83
CA ASP A 79 -16.11 1.02 -8.66
C ASP A 79 -14.80 1.81 -8.58
N ILE A 80 -13.87 1.59 -9.51
CA ILE A 80 -12.58 2.28 -9.55
C ILE A 80 -12.71 3.65 -10.19
N GLU A 81 -12.31 4.68 -9.44
CA GLU A 81 -12.09 6.04 -9.96
C GLU A 81 -10.67 6.11 -10.55
N GLN A 82 -10.51 5.68 -11.81
CA GLN A 82 -9.22 5.68 -12.51
C GLN A 82 -8.60 7.08 -12.52
N ALA A 83 -7.32 7.18 -12.12
CA ALA A 83 -6.61 8.46 -12.07
C ALA A 83 -5.19 8.44 -12.63
N CYS A 84 -4.51 7.28 -12.66
CA CYS A 84 -3.25 7.20 -13.39
C CYS A 84 -3.52 7.28 -14.90
N ALA A 85 -2.92 8.27 -15.57
CA ALA A 85 -3.08 8.49 -17.00
C ALA A 85 -2.24 7.51 -17.85
N ASP A 86 -1.12 7.04 -17.30
CA ASP A 86 -0.14 6.25 -18.04
C ASP A 86 -0.52 4.77 -18.12
N THR A 87 -1.22 4.25 -17.10
CA THR A 87 -1.52 2.82 -16.97
C THR A 87 -2.94 2.62 -16.43
N PRO A 88 -3.77 1.76 -17.05
CA PRO A 88 -5.10 1.42 -16.52
C PRO A 88 -4.97 0.63 -15.22
N PHE A 89 -5.93 0.79 -14.31
CA PHE A 89 -5.99 0.07 -13.05
C PHE A 89 -6.11 -1.45 -13.32
N PRO A 90 -5.28 -2.29 -12.68
CA PRO A 90 -5.32 -3.74 -12.91
C PRO A 90 -6.67 -4.37 -12.58
N THR A 91 -7.00 -5.49 -13.23
CA THR A 91 -8.19 -6.26 -12.86
C THR A 91 -7.87 -7.28 -11.78
N PHE A 92 -8.68 -7.31 -10.73
CA PHE A 92 -8.57 -8.27 -9.63
C PHE A 92 -9.84 -9.10 -9.49
N PRO A 93 -9.76 -10.32 -8.92
CA PRO A 93 -10.94 -11.07 -8.54
C PRO A 93 -11.73 -10.33 -7.47
N THR A 94 -13.06 -10.45 -7.51
CA THR A 94 -13.95 -9.98 -6.45
C THR A 94 -14.23 -11.11 -5.47
N ASP A 95 -14.23 -10.82 -4.17
CA ASP A 95 -14.61 -11.81 -3.17
C ASP A 95 -16.07 -12.25 -3.36
N PRO A 96 -16.37 -13.55 -3.20
CA PRO A 96 -17.72 -14.04 -3.33
C PRO A 96 -18.60 -13.58 -2.17
N GLY A 97 -19.92 -13.53 -2.41
CA GLY A 97 -20.92 -13.22 -1.41
C GLY A 97 -21.35 -11.75 -1.36
N PRO A 98 -22.19 -11.37 -0.39
CA PRO A 98 -22.66 -10.00 -0.22
C PRO A 98 -21.57 -9.11 0.39
N ALA A 99 -21.70 -7.80 0.19
CA ALA A 99 -20.81 -6.82 0.81
C ALA A 99 -20.80 -6.97 2.35
N THR A 100 -19.59 -6.99 2.92
CA THR A 100 -19.38 -7.13 4.36
C THR A 100 -18.99 -5.79 4.99
N LYS A 101 -19.10 -5.69 6.31
CA LYS A 101 -18.62 -4.52 7.07
C LYS A 101 -17.19 -4.79 7.54
N VAL A 102 -16.31 -3.82 7.33
CA VAL A 102 -14.97 -3.82 7.94
C VAL A 102 -15.15 -3.63 9.45
N ALA A 103 -14.61 -4.55 10.25
CA ALA A 103 -14.68 -4.48 11.71
C ALA A 103 -13.83 -3.30 12.23
N PRO A 104 -14.27 -2.61 13.29
CA PRO A 104 -13.41 -1.67 13.99
C PRO A 104 -12.27 -2.41 14.71
N VAL A 105 -11.18 -1.69 14.96
CA VAL A 105 -10.06 -2.13 15.79
C VAL A 105 -10.08 -1.36 17.10
#